data_AF-A0A1M3PEW6-F1
#
_entry.id   AF-A0A1M3PEW6-F1
#
_cell.length_a   1.000
_cell.length_b   1.000
_cell.length_c   1.000
_cell.angle_alpha   90.00
_cell.angle_beta   90.00
_cell.angle_gamma   90.00
#
_symmetry.space_group_name_H-M   'P 1'
#
loop_
_entity.id
_entity.type
_entity.pdbx_description
1 polymer ?
#
loop_
_entity_poly.entity_id
_entity_poly.type
_entity_poly.pdbx_seq_one_letter_code
_entity_poly.pdbx_strand_id
1 'polypeptide(L)'
;MLSAVALPTGASAQAPATPPPAAAPIKPHRDRMLTPEQRAQRVEQHIARLHTQLGITAAQQPQWDAFATVMRDNAANMTKTFDKRGASLATMNAAANMQSYADIAVAHAQDIQRLATSFQSLYDTMSDSQKHTADLLFRRQPGARGKS
;
A
#
# COMPACT_ATOMS: atom_id res chain seq x y z
N MET A 1 52.79 -7.44 -70.58
CA MET A 1 52.79 -8.50 -69.55
C MET A 1 52.87 -7.79 -68.20
N LEU A 2 51.73 -7.48 -67.57
CA LEU A 2 51.69 -6.75 -66.30
C LEU A 2 51.15 -7.67 -65.21
N SER A 3 51.98 -7.84 -64.18
CA SER A 3 51.84 -8.77 -63.07
C SER A 3 51.06 -8.17 -61.91
N ALA A 4 50.27 -9.06 -61.28
CA ALA A 4 50.14 -9.32 -59.85
C ALA A 4 49.59 -8.27 -58.86
N VAL A 5 48.56 -8.75 -58.16
CA VAL A 5 47.85 -8.26 -56.96
C VAL A 5 48.75 -8.17 -55.72
N ALA A 6 48.49 -7.19 -54.85
CA ALA A 6 48.54 -7.36 -53.38
C ALA A 6 47.85 -6.18 -52.66
N LEU A 7 46.85 -6.49 -51.83
CA LEU A 7 46.16 -5.56 -50.92
C LEU A 7 46.85 -5.56 -49.55
N PRO A 8 47.13 -4.41 -48.90
CA PRO A 8 47.52 -4.40 -47.50
C PRO A 8 46.29 -4.38 -46.59
N THR A 9 46.26 -5.38 -45.73
CA THR A 9 45.41 -5.60 -44.56
C THR A 9 45.48 -4.44 -43.56
N GLY A 10 44.31 -3.93 -43.14
CA GLY A 10 44.19 -2.96 -42.06
C GLY A 10 44.45 -3.59 -40.69
N ALA A 11 45.29 -2.95 -39.89
CA ALA A 11 45.51 -3.28 -38.48
C ALA A 11 44.51 -2.52 -37.62
N SER A 12 43.57 -3.23 -37.00
CA SER A 12 42.69 -2.68 -35.96
C SER A 12 43.27 -3.00 -34.58
N ALA A 13 43.65 -1.95 -33.84
CA ALA A 13 44.03 -2.07 -32.43
C ALA A 13 42.80 -2.45 -31.60
N GLN A 14 42.83 -3.65 -31.00
CA GLN A 14 41.80 -4.10 -30.07
C GLN A 14 42.22 -3.69 -28.65
N ALA A 15 41.54 -2.68 -28.09
CA ALA A 15 41.68 -2.34 -26.68
C ALA A 15 41.10 -3.49 -25.82
N PRO A 16 41.72 -3.82 -24.67
CA PRO A 16 41.18 -4.84 -23.78
C PRO A 16 39.84 -4.39 -23.22
N ALA A 17 38.78 -5.16 -23.48
CA ALA A 17 37.47 -4.94 -22.87
C ALA A 17 37.56 -5.24 -21.38
N THR A 18 37.35 -4.24 -20.54
CA THR A 18 37.11 -4.44 -19.10
C THR A 18 35.77 -5.16 -18.92
N PRO A 19 35.71 -6.25 -18.15
CA PRO A 19 34.44 -6.90 -17.86
C PRO A 19 33.53 -5.93 -17.08
N PRO A 20 32.21 -5.93 -17.34
CA PRO A 20 31.28 -5.12 -16.58
C PRO A 20 31.33 -5.52 -15.10
N PRO A 21 31.15 -4.57 -14.17
CA PRO A 21 31.12 -4.89 -12.74
C PRO A 21 29.99 -5.90 -12.50
N ALA A 22 30.33 -6.99 -11.80
CA ALA A 22 29.35 -7.98 -11.37
C ALA A 22 28.25 -7.26 -10.56
N ALA A 23 26.99 -7.40 -10.99
CA ALA A 23 25.86 -6.86 -10.27
C ALA A 23 25.88 -7.41 -8.84
N ALA A 24 25.97 -6.52 -7.86
CA ALA A 24 25.86 -6.89 -6.46
C ALA A 24 24.53 -7.64 -6.24
N PRO A 25 24.52 -8.74 -5.48
CA PRO A 25 23.28 -9.45 -5.20
C PRO A 25 22.31 -8.49 -4.51
N ILE A 26 21.17 -8.22 -5.17
CA ILE A 26 20.04 -7.52 -4.58
C ILE A 26 19.60 -8.39 -3.42
N LYS A 27 19.96 -8.00 -2.19
CA LYS A 27 19.43 -8.67 -1.00
C LYS A 27 17.92 -8.54 -1.10
N PRO A 28 17.16 -9.65 -1.16
CA PRO A 28 15.71 -9.52 -1.16
C PRO A 28 15.36 -8.77 0.14
N HIS A 29 14.76 -7.59 -0.01
CA HIS A 29 14.06 -6.98 1.10
C HIS A 29 12.94 -7.96 1.43
N ARG A 30 13.21 -8.85 2.39
CA ARG A 30 12.15 -9.53 3.12
C ARG A 30 11.46 -8.44 3.90
N ASP A 31 10.55 -7.73 3.24
CA ASP A 31 9.48 -7.06 3.96
C ASP A 31 8.88 -8.14 4.84
N ARG A 32 9.15 -8.05 6.13
CA ARG A 32 8.67 -9.05 7.07
C ARG A 32 7.17 -8.92 7.04
N MET A 33 6.50 -9.85 6.36
CA MET A 33 5.05 -9.90 6.35
C MET A 33 4.59 -9.91 7.80
N LEU A 34 3.79 -8.91 8.17
CA LEU A 34 3.23 -8.82 9.52
C LEU A 34 2.37 -10.05 9.78
N THR A 35 2.47 -10.64 10.96
CA THR A 35 1.54 -11.70 11.36
C THR A 35 0.12 -11.14 11.50
N PRO A 36 -0.94 -11.97 11.45
CA PRO A 36 -2.31 -11.52 11.70
C PRO A 36 -2.45 -10.73 13.01
N GLU A 37 -1.78 -11.16 14.08
CA GLU A 37 -1.81 -10.51 15.38
C GLU A 37 -1.15 -9.12 15.34
N GLN A 38 -0.02 -8.99 14.63
CA GLN A 38 0.65 -7.70 14.46
C GLN A 38 -0.20 -6.72 13.64
N ARG A 39 -0.93 -7.21 12.63
CA ARG A 39 -1.88 -6.37 11.87
C ARG A 39 -3.03 -5.89 12.75
N ALA A 40 -3.65 -6.78 13.52
CA ALA A 40 -4.70 -6.42 14.46
C ALA A 40 -4.20 -5.39 15.49
N GLN A 41 -3.00 -5.60 16.05
CA GLN A 41 -2.41 -4.66 17.01
C GLN A 41 -2.17 -3.27 16.40
N ARG A 42 -1.74 -3.19 15.13
CA ARG A 42 -1.59 -1.91 14.42
C ARG A 42 -2.93 -1.18 14.27
N VAL A 43 -4.00 -1.91 13.99
CA VAL A 43 -5.36 -1.35 13.92
C VAL A 43 -5.78 -0.80 15.28
N GLU A 44 -5.63 -1.57 16.35
CA GLU A 44 -5.98 -1.10 17.71
C GLU A 44 -5.13 0.11 18.14
N GLN A 45 -3.83 0.12 17.83
CA GLN A 45 -2.97 1.28 18.09
C GLN A 45 -3.44 2.54 17.35
N HIS A 46 -3.93 2.38 16.12
CA HIS A 46 -4.45 3.49 15.35
C HIS A 46 -5.79 3.99 15.90
N ILE A 47 -6.71 3.08 16.24
CA ILE A 47 -7.99 3.38 16.89
C ILE A 47 -7.77 4.14 18.20
N ALA A 48 -6.93 3.63 19.09
CA ALA A 48 -6.65 4.27 20.38
C ALA A 48 -6.03 5.67 20.22
N ARG A 49 -5.12 5.84 19.25
CA ARG A 49 -4.53 7.15 18.95
C ARG A 49 -5.58 8.14 18.46
N LEU A 50 -6.46 7.73 17.53
CA LEU A 50 -7.53 8.59 17.03
C LEU A 50 -8.53 8.96 18.13
N HIS A 51 -8.91 8.02 19.00
CA HIS A 51 -9.79 8.30 20.16
C HIS A 51 -9.22 9.44 21.01
N THR A 52 -7.93 9.33 21.34
CA THR A 52 -7.22 10.32 22.14
C THR A 52 -7.11 11.66 21.42
N GLN A 53 -6.71 11.66 20.14
CA GLN A 53 -6.50 12.89 19.36
C GLN A 53 -7.82 13.65 19.11
N LEU A 54 -8.93 12.93 18.97
CA LEU A 54 -10.25 13.53 18.78
C LEU A 54 -10.91 13.94 20.11
N GLY A 55 -10.30 13.59 21.25
CA GLY A 55 -10.81 13.92 22.58
C GLY A 55 -12.23 13.37 22.81
N ILE A 56 -12.47 12.12 22.41
CA ILE A 56 -13.79 11.49 22.49
C ILE A 56 -14.31 11.52 23.95
N THR A 57 -15.52 12.04 24.12
CA THR A 57 -16.18 12.12 25.43
C THR A 57 -17.06 10.90 25.70
N ALA A 58 -17.47 10.71 26.96
CA ALA A 58 -18.39 9.64 27.33
C ALA A 58 -19.72 9.68 26.55
N ALA A 59 -20.21 10.87 26.22
CA ALA A 59 -21.44 11.05 25.42
C ALA A 59 -21.27 10.62 23.95
N GLN A 60 -20.05 10.66 23.43
CA GLN A 60 -19.71 10.30 22.05
C GLN A 60 -19.26 8.84 21.91
N GLN A 61 -19.08 8.12 23.03
CA GLN A 61 -18.55 6.77 23.05
C GLN A 61 -19.37 5.78 22.19
N PRO A 62 -20.72 5.82 22.15
CA PRO A 62 -21.48 4.91 21.28
C PRO A 62 -21.17 5.09 19.79
N GLN A 63 -21.07 6.35 19.33
CA GLN A 63 -20.73 6.67 17.94
C GLN A 63 -19.27 6.33 17.64
N TRP A 64 -18.38 6.55 18.61
CA TRP A 64 -16.99 6.13 18.49
C TRP A 64 -16.85 4.61 18.36
N ASP A 65 -17.55 3.83 19.18
CA ASP A 65 -17.47 2.37 19.15
C ASP A 65 -17.96 1.81 17.81
N ALA A 66 -19.03 2.40 17.25
CA ALA A 66 -19.50 2.07 15.91
C ALA A 66 -18.44 2.39 14.84
N PHE A 67 -17.81 3.57 14.90
CA PHE A 67 -16.73 3.95 13.98
C PHE A 67 -15.51 3.01 14.10
N ALA A 68 -15.06 2.71 15.33
CA ALA A 68 -13.96 1.81 15.60
C ALA A 68 -14.24 0.37 15.14
N THR A 69 -15.49 -0.09 15.27
CA THR A 69 -15.91 -1.39 14.75
C THR A 69 -15.78 -1.44 13.23
N VAL A 70 -16.24 -0.42 12.51
CA VAL A 70 -16.06 -0.34 11.05
C VAL A 70 -14.59 -0.33 10.64
N MET A 71 -13.71 0.35 11.39
CA MET A 71 -12.27 0.31 11.13
C MET A 71 -11.70 -1.12 11.24
N ARG A 72 -12.09 -1.88 12.26
CA ARG A 72 -11.66 -3.28 12.46
C ARG A 72 -12.19 -4.19 11.37
N ASP A 73 -13.48 -4.09 11.06
CA ASP A 73 -14.14 -4.92 10.05
C ASP A 73 -13.53 -4.71 8.67
N ASN A 74 -13.27 -3.45 8.30
CA ASN A 74 -12.60 -3.12 7.05
C ASN A 74 -11.18 -3.70 7.00
N ALA A 75 -10.40 -3.58 8.09
CA ALA A 75 -9.05 -4.16 8.14
C ALA A 75 -9.07 -5.70 8.01
N ALA A 76 -10.05 -6.36 8.62
CA ALA A 76 -10.24 -7.80 8.51
C ALA A 76 -10.67 -8.22 7.10
N ASN A 77 -11.62 -7.48 6.49
CA ASN A 77 -12.08 -7.71 5.13
C ASN A 77 -10.94 -7.60 4.11
N MET A 78 -10.14 -6.54 4.22
CA MET A 78 -9.02 -6.32 3.32
C MET A 78 -7.92 -7.37 3.51
N THR A 79 -7.63 -7.76 4.75
CA THR A 79 -6.71 -8.88 5.07
C THR A 79 -7.17 -10.17 4.38
N LYS A 80 -8.43 -10.55 4.56
CA LYS A 80 -9.02 -11.74 3.93
C LYS A 80 -8.93 -11.70 2.39
N THR A 81 -9.15 -10.52 1.81
CA THR A 81 -9.10 -10.32 0.36
C THR A 81 -7.68 -10.52 -0.18
N PHE A 82 -6.68 -9.97 0.50
CA PHE A 82 -5.27 -10.17 0.14
C PHE A 82 -4.78 -11.60 0.40
N ASP A 83 -5.18 -12.23 1.50
CA ASP A 83 -4.81 -13.63 1.80
C ASP A 83 -5.39 -14.58 0.74
N LYS A 84 -6.67 -14.40 0.35
CA LYS A 84 -7.30 -15.18 -0.72
C LYS A 84 -6.57 -15.01 -2.05
N ARG A 85 -6.21 -13.78 -2.40
CA ARG A 85 -5.44 -13.50 -3.62
C ARG A 85 -4.05 -14.15 -3.54
N GLY A 86 -3.33 -14.00 -2.43
CA GLY A 86 -2.02 -14.61 -2.23
C GLY A 86 -2.03 -16.14 -2.42
N ALA A 87 -3.05 -16.81 -1.88
CA ALA A 87 -3.22 -18.26 -2.01
C ALA A 87 -3.53 -18.74 -3.43
N SER A 88 -4.09 -17.89 -4.29
CA SER A 88 -4.54 -18.24 -5.64
C SER A 88 -3.72 -17.63 -6.78
N LEU A 89 -2.86 -16.64 -6.48
CA LEU A 89 -2.12 -15.88 -7.49
C LEU A 89 -1.27 -16.76 -8.42
N ALA A 90 -0.64 -17.81 -7.87
CA ALA A 90 0.23 -18.70 -8.64
C ALA A 90 -0.50 -19.53 -9.72
N THR A 91 -1.82 -19.67 -9.61
CA THR A 91 -2.64 -20.46 -10.54
C THR A 91 -3.55 -19.61 -11.43
N MET A 92 -3.55 -18.28 -11.26
CA MET A 92 -4.34 -17.36 -12.07
C MET A 92 -3.72 -17.14 -13.46
N ASN A 93 -4.56 -17.13 -14.49
CA ASN A 93 -4.18 -16.57 -15.79
C ASN A 93 -4.22 -15.02 -15.74
N ALA A 94 -3.76 -14.35 -16.80
CA ALA A 94 -3.67 -12.89 -16.84
C ALA A 94 -5.03 -12.18 -16.65
N ALA A 95 -6.12 -12.71 -17.22
CA ALA A 95 -7.45 -12.14 -17.06
C ALA A 95 -7.95 -12.25 -15.61
N ALA A 96 -7.79 -13.42 -14.98
CA ALA A 96 -8.15 -13.64 -13.58
C ALA A 96 -7.31 -12.80 -12.61
N ASN A 97 -6.02 -12.61 -12.92
CA ASN A 97 -5.15 -11.72 -12.17
C ASN A 97 -5.67 -10.27 -12.23
N MET A 98 -6.08 -9.81 -13.41
CA MET A 98 -6.66 -8.46 -13.54
C MET A 98 -8.00 -8.32 -12.84
N GLN A 99 -8.89 -9.31 -12.95
CA GLN A 99 -10.17 -9.28 -12.26
C GLN A 99 -9.98 -9.19 -10.74
N SER A 100 -9.05 -9.94 -10.17
CA SER A 100 -8.83 -9.89 -8.72
C SER A 100 -8.24 -8.57 -8.23
N TYR A 101 -7.58 -7.76 -9.08
CA TYR A 101 -7.27 -6.37 -8.74
C TYR A 101 -8.53 -5.49 -8.72
N ALA A 102 -9.42 -5.65 -9.70
CA ALA A 102 -10.68 -4.93 -9.74
C ALA A 102 -11.54 -5.26 -8.49
N ASP A 103 -11.59 -6.52 -8.09
CA ASP A 103 -12.33 -6.96 -6.89
C ASP A 103 -11.77 -6.33 -5.61
N ILE A 104 -10.43 -6.22 -5.48
CA ILE A 104 -9.78 -5.52 -4.37
C ILE A 104 -10.17 -4.04 -4.36
N ALA A 105 -10.16 -3.39 -5.52
CA ALA A 105 -10.51 -1.97 -5.62
C ALA A 105 -11.99 -1.73 -5.22
N VAL A 106 -12.90 -2.60 -5.67
CA VAL A 106 -14.32 -2.56 -5.29
C VAL A 106 -14.49 -2.77 -3.79
N ALA A 107 -13.85 -3.80 -3.22
CA ALA A 107 -13.90 -4.05 -1.77
C ALA A 107 -13.39 -2.84 -0.98
N HIS A 108 -12.27 -2.24 -1.41
CA HIS A 108 -11.71 -1.07 -0.74
C HIS A 108 -12.63 0.15 -0.83
N ALA A 109 -13.27 0.39 -1.98
CA ALA A 109 -14.23 1.48 -2.12
C ALA A 109 -15.44 1.30 -1.17
N GLN A 110 -15.95 0.08 -1.05
CA GLN A 110 -17.04 -0.24 -0.12
C GLN A 110 -16.61 -0.07 1.34
N ASP A 111 -15.40 -0.50 1.69
CA ASP A 111 -14.81 -0.29 3.02
C ASP A 111 -14.73 1.20 3.36
N ILE A 112 -14.19 2.02 2.44
CA ILE A 112 -14.11 3.48 2.61
C ILE A 112 -15.51 4.10 2.75
N GLN A 113 -16.49 3.66 1.96
CA GLN A 113 -17.85 4.18 2.04
C GLN A 113 -18.48 3.91 3.42
N ARG A 114 -18.32 2.70 3.97
CA ARG A 114 -18.79 2.38 5.33
C ARG A 114 -18.09 3.24 6.38
N LEU A 115 -16.78 3.43 6.23
CA LEU A 115 -15.98 4.25 7.14
C LEU A 115 -16.42 5.72 7.11
N ALA A 116 -16.67 6.27 5.92
CA ALA A 116 -17.15 7.64 5.75
C ALA A 116 -18.54 7.83 6.39
N THR A 117 -19.46 6.89 6.18
CA THR A 117 -20.79 6.93 6.80
C THR A 117 -20.73 6.90 8.33
N SER A 118 -19.95 5.98 8.92
CA SER A 118 -19.84 5.91 10.39
C SER A 118 -19.09 7.10 10.97
N PHE A 119 -18.10 7.63 10.25
CA PHE A 119 -17.40 8.85 10.65
C PHE A 119 -18.33 10.06 10.65
N GLN A 120 -19.21 10.20 9.66
CA GLN A 120 -20.19 11.29 9.63
C GLN A 120 -21.06 11.30 10.89
N SER A 121 -21.60 10.14 11.27
CA SER A 121 -22.38 9.99 12.50
C SER A 121 -21.61 10.39 13.76
N LEU A 122 -20.30 10.11 13.82
CA LEU A 122 -19.44 10.56 14.91
C LEU A 122 -19.19 12.07 14.85
N TYR A 123 -18.85 12.59 13.67
CA TYR A 123 -18.54 14.00 13.43
C TYR A 123 -19.70 14.91 13.78
N ASP A 124 -20.94 14.49 13.52
CA ASP A 124 -22.13 15.27 13.85
C ASP A 124 -22.31 15.49 15.36
N THR A 125 -21.73 14.63 16.20
CA THR A 125 -21.73 14.75 17.67
C THR A 125 -20.57 15.55 18.25
N MET A 126 -19.62 15.97 17.40
CA MET A 126 -18.43 16.70 17.83
C MET A 126 -18.69 18.19 18.04
N SER A 127 -18.02 18.76 19.04
CA SER A 127 -17.91 20.22 19.18
C SER A 127 -17.09 20.84 18.05
N ASP A 128 -17.19 22.15 17.84
CA ASP A 128 -16.45 22.86 16.78
C ASP A 128 -14.93 22.67 16.89
N SER A 129 -14.40 22.64 18.13
CA SER A 129 -12.98 22.38 18.37
C SER A 129 -12.56 20.96 17.98
N GLN A 130 -13.40 19.96 18.29
CA GLN A 130 -13.17 18.57 17.88
C GLN A 130 -13.28 18.42 16.37
N LYS A 131 -14.27 19.05 15.73
CA LYS A 131 -14.42 19.08 14.26
C LYS A 131 -13.21 19.69 13.58
N HIS A 132 -12.70 20.82 14.08
CA HIS A 132 -11.47 21.41 13.56
C HIS A 132 -10.27 20.46 13.68
N THR A 133 -10.13 19.78 14.81
CA THR A 133 -9.07 18.79 15.03
C THR A 133 -9.21 17.61 14.06
N ALA A 134 -10.42 17.10 13.90
CA ALA A 134 -10.73 16.04 12.95
C ALA A 134 -10.39 16.45 11.51
N ASP A 135 -10.81 17.63 11.08
CA ASP A 135 -10.52 18.16 9.75
C ASP A 135 -9.01 18.21 9.48
N LEU A 136 -8.20 18.62 10.46
CA LEU A 136 -6.74 18.65 10.33
C LEU A 136 -6.12 17.25 10.23
N LEU A 137 -6.60 16.30 11.03
CA LEU A 137 -6.12 14.91 11.02
C LEU A 137 -6.40 14.25 9.67
N PHE A 138 -7.59 14.41 9.12
CA PHE A 138 -8.01 13.74 7.88
C PHE A 138 -7.64 14.51 6.60
N ARG A 139 -7.41 15.83 6.66
CA ARG A 139 -6.92 16.62 5.51
C ARG A 139 -5.48 16.29 5.12
N ARG A 140 -4.65 15.85 6.07
CA ARG A 140 -3.24 15.50 5.82
C ARG A 140 -3.04 14.14 5.14
N GLN A 141 -4.12 13.48 4.72
CA GLN A 141 -4.04 12.13 4.15
C GLN A 141 -4.52 12.01 2.70
N PRO A 142 -4.02 12.80 1.73
CA PRO A 142 -3.95 12.38 0.34
C PRO A 142 -2.54 11.83 0.05
N GLY A 143 -2.40 10.49 0.12
CA GLY A 143 -1.25 9.78 -0.44
C GLY A 143 0.11 10.04 0.22
N ALA A 144 0.59 9.09 1.01
CA ALA A 144 2.04 8.85 1.12
C ALA A 144 2.58 8.34 -0.24
N ARG A 145 2.59 9.20 -1.26
CA ARG A 145 3.30 9.03 -2.52
C ARG A 145 4.19 10.25 -2.74
N GLY A 146 5.46 9.98 -3.03
CA GLY A 146 6.42 10.97 -3.50
C GLY A 146 7.27 11.57 -2.39
N LYS A 147 8.27 10.82 -1.92
CA LYS A 147 9.54 11.49 -1.58
C LYS A 147 10.35 11.50 -2.87
N SER A 148 10.58 12.71 -3.35
CA SER A 148 11.45 13.09 -4.46
C SER A 148 12.85 12.51 -4.35
#